data_AF-A0A7X4D4V4-F1
#
_entry.id   AF-A0A7X4D4V4-F1
#
_cell.length_a   1.000
_cell.length_b   1.000
_cell.length_c   1.000
_cell.angle_alpha   90.00
_cell.angle_beta   90.00
_cell.angle_gamma   90.00
#
_symmetry.space_group_name_H-M   'P 1'
#
loop_
_entity.id
_entity.type
_entity.pdbx_description
1 polymer ?
#
loop_
_entity_poly.entity_id
_entity_poly.type
_entity_poly.pdbx_seq_one_letter_code
_entity_poly.pdbx_strand_id
1 'polypeptide(L)'
;MDRIRIEVKASRAVDANLDAPLYVKALSSDSQRDFWMNFQQVKPDCCDVFVWIAVWRDVIRYWVLSSNEVKTNQHYSQGQHRGNVGEGQLHVRHDNIQEFETYRVQPNELERAIYSAYERQNAIQS
;
A
#
# COMPACT_ATOMS: atom_id res chain seq x y z
N MET A 1 -3.07 -12.43 -23.63
CA MET A 1 -2.83 -11.97 -22.24
C MET A 1 -3.33 -10.55 -22.17
N ASP A 2 -4.25 -10.26 -21.27
CA ASP A 2 -4.69 -8.89 -21.03
C ASP A 2 -3.53 -8.07 -20.46
N ARG A 3 -3.41 -6.82 -20.87
CA ARG A 3 -2.34 -5.93 -20.43
C ARG A 3 -2.72 -5.36 -19.06
N ILE A 4 -2.34 -6.05 -17.98
CA ILE A 4 -2.53 -5.57 -16.60
C ILE A 4 -1.55 -4.43 -16.33
N ARG A 5 -2.05 -3.26 -15.92
CA ARG A 5 -1.23 -2.12 -15.49
C ARG A 5 -1.01 -2.22 -13.98
N ILE A 6 0.25 -2.25 -13.56
CA ILE A 6 0.62 -2.44 -12.16
C ILE A 6 1.38 -1.22 -11.65
N GLU A 7 0.98 -0.70 -10.50
CA GLU A 7 1.76 0.28 -9.75
C GLU A 7 2.44 -0.41 -8.55
N VAL A 8 3.77 -0.32 -8.47
CA VAL A 8 4.55 -0.90 -7.37
C VAL A 8 5.07 0.22 -6.47
N LYS A 9 4.86 0.10 -5.16
CA LYS A 9 5.42 1.03 -4.16
C LYS A 9 5.97 0.28 -2.97
N ALA A 10 6.96 0.89 -2.34
CA ALA A 10 7.48 0.42 -1.06
C ALA A 10 7.38 1.54 -0.02
N SER A 11 7.07 1.18 1.21
CA SER A 11 7.11 2.10 2.34
C SER A 11 7.70 1.38 3.56
N ARG A 12 8.46 2.12 4.38
CA ARG A 12 9.13 1.59 5.55
C ARG A 12 8.33 1.92 6.80
N ALA A 13 8.17 0.94 7.70
CA ALA A 13 7.63 1.16 9.03
C ALA A 13 8.61 2.03 9.81
N VAL A 14 8.21 3.27 10.09
CA VAL A 14 9.01 4.19 10.90
C VAL A 14 8.25 4.62 12.14
N ASP A 15 8.98 4.83 13.24
CA ASP A 15 8.46 5.38 14.49
C ASP A 15 7.79 6.74 14.23
N ALA A 16 6.49 6.84 14.45
CA ALA A 16 5.73 8.06 14.17
C ALA A 16 6.13 9.21 15.10
N ASN A 17 6.59 8.90 16.31
CA ASN A 17 6.83 9.85 17.40
C ASN A 17 8.27 10.36 17.45
N LEU A 18 9.17 9.77 16.66
CA LEU A 18 10.59 10.14 16.64
C LEU A 18 10.90 11.14 15.53
N ASP A 19 11.44 12.31 15.87
CA ASP A 19 11.98 13.26 14.89
C ASP A 19 13.46 12.97 14.62
N ALA A 20 13.73 12.11 13.63
CA ALA A 20 15.06 11.66 13.24
C ALA A 20 15.08 11.22 11.76
N PRO A 21 16.27 11.01 11.15
CA PRO A 21 16.35 10.43 9.81
C PRO A 21 15.70 9.03 9.70
N LEU A 22 15.14 8.70 8.53
CA LEU A 22 14.38 7.45 8.31
C LEU A 22 15.11 6.16 8.69
N TYR A 23 16.45 6.13 8.54
CA TYR A 23 17.23 4.94 8.89
C TYR A 23 17.31 4.70 10.40
N VAL A 24 17.19 5.76 11.21
CA VAL A 24 17.15 5.70 12.68
C VAL A 24 15.76 5.27 13.14
N LYS A 25 14.71 5.76 12.46
CA LYS A 25 13.31 5.53 12.82
C LYS A 25 12.78 4.15 12.44
N ALA A 26 13.54 3.35 11.70
CA ALA A 26 13.09 2.06 11.19
C ALA A 26 12.72 1.10 12.34
N LEU A 27 11.53 0.52 12.29
CA LEU A 27 11.03 -0.40 13.30
C LEU A 27 11.17 -1.86 12.87
N SER A 28 11.33 -2.76 13.85
CA SER A 28 11.11 -4.20 13.68
C SER A 28 9.61 -4.51 13.68
N SER A 29 9.24 -5.64 13.13
CA SER A 29 7.84 -6.04 12.96
C SER A 29 7.11 -6.44 14.23
N ASP A 30 7.86 -6.72 15.29
CA ASP A 30 7.38 -7.00 16.65
C ASP A 30 7.33 -5.76 17.55
N SER A 31 7.72 -4.59 17.03
CA SER A 31 7.71 -3.34 17.79
C SER A 31 6.30 -2.96 18.24
N GLN A 32 6.19 -2.55 19.51
CA GLN A 32 4.94 -2.03 20.10
C GLN A 32 4.80 -0.51 19.94
N ARG A 33 5.71 0.14 19.19
CA ARG A 33 5.64 1.59 18.95
C ARG A 33 4.64 1.89 17.84
N ASP A 34 4.02 3.07 17.92
CA ASP A 34 3.23 3.61 16.83
C ASP A 34 4.12 3.77 15.59
N PHE A 35 3.79 3.03 14.55
CA PHE A 35 4.47 3.16 13.28
C PHE A 35 3.61 3.94 12.29
N TRP A 36 4.28 4.51 11.32
CA TRP A 36 3.67 5.16 10.18
C TRP A 36 4.38 4.71 8.89
N MET A 37 3.59 4.27 7.92
CA MET A 37 3.99 4.08 6.53
C MET A 37 3.18 5.02 5.66
N ASN A 38 3.87 5.80 4.83
CA ASN A 38 3.22 6.70 3.89
C ASN A 38 3.43 6.20 2.45
N PHE A 39 2.33 5.88 1.77
CA PHE A 39 2.30 5.61 0.33
C PHE A 39 1.86 6.88 -0.38
N GLN A 40 2.82 7.71 -0.79
CA GLN A 40 2.56 9.00 -1.44
C GLN A 40 2.44 8.88 -2.95
N GLN A 41 1.71 9.80 -3.56
CA GLN A 41 1.53 9.94 -5.01
C GLN A 41 1.02 8.66 -5.67
N VAL A 42 0.10 7.96 -4.99
CA VAL A 42 -0.60 6.81 -5.56
C VAL A 42 -1.58 7.29 -6.63
N LYS A 43 -1.67 6.56 -7.75
CA LYS A 43 -2.51 6.94 -8.90
C LYS A 43 -3.50 5.82 -9.27
N PRO A 44 -4.60 5.66 -8.50
CA PRO A 44 -5.56 4.59 -8.76
C PRO A 44 -6.17 4.61 -10.16
N ASP A 45 -6.27 5.77 -10.80
CA ASP A 45 -6.81 5.89 -12.15
C ASP A 45 -5.80 5.49 -13.26
N CYS A 46 -4.52 5.26 -12.92
CA CYS A 46 -3.45 4.94 -13.87
C CYS A 46 -3.05 3.47 -13.92
N CYS A 47 -3.54 2.66 -12.98
CA CYS A 47 -3.24 1.23 -12.89
C CYS A 47 -4.50 0.41 -12.62
N ASP A 48 -4.40 -0.90 -12.73
CA ASP A 48 -5.48 -1.84 -12.38
C ASP A 48 -5.20 -2.50 -11.01
N VAL A 49 -3.92 -2.68 -10.68
CA VAL A 49 -3.45 -3.37 -9.47
C VAL A 49 -2.30 -2.60 -8.83
N PHE A 50 -2.31 -2.55 -7.50
CA PHE A 50 -1.20 -2.10 -6.68
C PHE A 50 -0.48 -3.29 -6.06
N VAL A 51 0.86 -3.26 -6.13
CA VAL A 51 1.72 -4.13 -5.32
C VAL A 51 2.47 -3.25 -4.33
N TRP A 52 2.09 -3.33 -3.06
CA TRP A 52 2.73 -2.59 -1.99
C TRP A 52 3.68 -3.48 -1.20
N ILE A 53 4.88 -2.95 -0.99
CA ILE A 53 5.97 -3.60 -0.27
C ILE A 53 6.13 -2.88 1.07
N ALA A 54 5.63 -3.50 2.13
CA ALA A 54 5.70 -2.99 3.48
C ALA A 54 6.97 -3.50 4.15
N VAL A 55 7.90 -2.60 4.46
CA VAL A 55 9.26 -2.94 4.90
C VAL A 55 9.45 -2.62 6.38
N TRP A 56 9.72 -3.65 7.17
CA TRP A 56 10.29 -3.54 8.51
C TRP A 56 11.78 -3.90 8.46
N ARG A 57 12.50 -3.72 9.56
CA ARG A 57 13.94 -4.05 9.65
C ARG A 57 14.24 -5.54 9.48
N ASP A 58 13.28 -6.38 9.83
CA ASP A 58 13.38 -7.84 10.00
C ASP A 58 12.49 -8.62 9.03
N VAL A 59 11.51 -7.97 8.39
CA VAL A 59 10.59 -8.62 7.44
C VAL A 59 10.13 -7.66 6.35
N ILE A 60 9.88 -8.23 5.17
CA ILE A 60 9.18 -7.57 4.07
C ILE A 60 7.83 -8.27 3.89
N ARG A 61 6.74 -7.51 3.91
CA ARG A 61 5.39 -7.99 3.61
C ARG A 61 4.93 -7.43 2.27
N TYR A 62 4.16 -8.21 1.55
CA TYR A 62 3.58 -7.83 0.27
C TYR A 62 2.07 -7.72 0.43
N TRP A 63 1.51 -6.61 -0.03
CA TRP A 63 0.07 -6.40 -0.14
C TRP A 63 -0.29 -6.20 -1.62
N VAL A 64 -1.33 -6.88 -2.07
CA VAL A 64 -1.82 -6.76 -3.45
C VAL A 64 -3.28 -6.32 -3.44
N LEU A 65 -3.53 -5.12 -3.96
CA LEU A 65 -4.83 -4.45 -3.95
C LEU A 65 -5.26 -4.13 -5.39
N SER A 66 -6.56 -4.13 -5.66
CA SER A 66 -7.10 -3.52 -6.88
C SER A 66 -7.08 -1.99 -6.77
N SER A 67 -7.12 -1.31 -7.91
CA SER A 67 -7.20 0.15 -7.92
C SER A 67 -8.47 0.69 -7.25
N ASN A 68 -9.60 0.00 -7.41
CA ASN A 68 -10.84 0.34 -6.74
C ASN A 68 -10.71 0.18 -5.22
N GLU A 69 -10.09 -0.91 -4.74
CA GLU A 69 -9.83 -1.12 -3.30
C GLU A 69 -8.98 0.02 -2.71
N VAL A 70 -7.98 0.53 -3.44
CA VAL A 70 -7.22 1.71 -3.00
C VAL A 70 -8.06 2.97 -3.04
N LYS A 71 -8.83 3.19 -4.12
CA LYS A 71 -9.63 4.42 -4.32
C LYS A 71 -10.79 4.56 -3.34
N THR A 72 -11.37 3.45 -2.89
CA THR A 72 -12.50 3.42 -1.93
C THR A 72 -12.07 3.17 -0.49
N ASN A 73 -10.77 2.99 -0.23
CA ASN A 73 -10.27 2.81 1.13
C ASN A 73 -10.54 4.08 1.97
N GLN A 74 -11.07 3.92 3.18
CA GLN A 74 -11.38 5.04 4.08
C GLN A 74 -10.15 5.87 4.49
N HIS A 75 -8.95 5.28 4.43
CA HIS A 75 -7.68 5.93 4.75
C HIS A 75 -7.01 6.57 3.51
N TYR A 76 -7.65 6.48 2.33
CA TYR A 76 -7.19 7.13 1.12
C TYR A 76 -7.54 8.62 1.15
N SER A 77 -6.51 9.45 1.10
CA SER A 77 -6.67 10.89 0.98
C SER A 77 -6.45 11.31 -0.47
N GLN A 78 -7.48 11.90 -1.07
CA GLN A 78 -7.40 12.55 -2.39
C GLN A 78 -6.62 13.89 -2.35
N GLY A 79 -6.08 14.27 -1.18
CA GLY A 79 -5.52 15.57 -0.91
C GLY A 79 -4.30 15.93 -1.76
N GLN A 80 -4.49 16.92 -2.63
CA GLN A 80 -3.47 17.63 -3.40
C GLN A 80 -2.55 18.45 -2.48
N HIS A 81 -1.26 18.13 -2.44
CA HIS A 81 -0.29 19.00 -1.78
C HIS A 81 0.46 19.96 -2.70
N ARG A 82 0.52 19.77 -4.02
CA ARG A 82 1.30 20.65 -4.93
C ARG A 82 0.80 20.69 -6.39
N GLY A 83 -0.53 20.67 -6.60
CA GLY A 83 -1.12 20.85 -7.94
C GLY A 83 -1.20 19.61 -8.84
N ASN A 84 -0.88 18.41 -8.33
CA ASN A 84 -1.04 17.17 -9.10
C ASN A 84 -2.51 16.73 -9.10
N VAL A 85 -3.13 16.67 -10.27
CA VAL A 85 -4.50 16.17 -10.46
C VAL A 85 -4.47 14.64 -10.51
N GLY A 86 -5.32 13.97 -9.73
CA GLY A 86 -5.47 12.51 -9.74
C GLY A 86 -4.43 11.72 -8.92
N GLU A 87 -3.61 12.39 -8.10
CA GLU A 87 -2.69 11.75 -7.15
C GLU A 87 -3.25 11.82 -5.73
N GLY A 88 -3.14 10.72 -4.99
CA GLY A 88 -3.48 10.68 -3.57
C GLY A 88 -2.36 10.13 -2.70
N GLN A 89 -2.68 9.95 -1.43
CA GLN A 89 -1.81 9.31 -0.46
C GLN A 89 -2.61 8.39 0.45
N LEU A 90 -1.97 7.34 0.94
CA LEU A 90 -2.56 6.42 1.92
C LEU A 90 -1.57 6.15 3.04
N HIS A 91 -2.07 6.23 4.26
CA HIS A 91 -1.29 6.01 5.47
C HIS A 91 -1.66 4.66 6.09
N VAL A 92 -0.68 3.78 6.20
CA VAL A 92 -0.80 2.57 7.02
C VAL A 92 -0.11 2.83 8.35
N ARG A 93 -0.82 2.57 9.45
CA ARG A 93 -0.45 2.89 10.81
C ARG A 93 -0.68 1.68 11.71
N HIS A 94 -0.17 1.77 12.93
CA HIS A 94 -0.36 0.73 13.92
C HIS A 94 -1.84 0.41 14.20
N ASP A 95 -2.71 1.42 14.18
CA ASP A 95 -4.13 1.32 14.47
C ASP A 95 -4.99 0.74 13.34
N ASN A 96 -4.53 0.80 12.08
CA ASN A 96 -5.30 0.37 10.91
C ASN A 96 -4.68 -0.77 10.09
N ILE A 97 -3.46 -1.21 10.41
CA ILE A 97 -2.77 -2.26 9.64
C ILE A 97 -3.55 -3.57 9.51
N GLN A 98 -4.37 -3.90 10.52
CA GLN A 98 -5.20 -5.10 10.48
C GLN A 98 -6.16 -5.11 9.28
N GLU A 99 -6.64 -3.94 8.83
CA GLU A 99 -7.46 -3.81 7.62
C GLU A 99 -6.71 -4.21 6.34
N PHE A 100 -5.37 -4.13 6.35
CA PHE A 100 -4.52 -4.46 5.20
C PHE A 100 -4.06 -5.92 5.18
N GLU A 101 -4.22 -6.67 6.27
CA GLU A 101 -3.81 -8.08 6.32
C GLU A 101 -4.62 -8.96 5.34
N THR A 102 -5.85 -8.56 4.98
CA THR A 102 -6.64 -9.26 3.94
C THR A 102 -5.99 -9.22 2.55
N TYR A 103 -5.15 -8.20 2.29
CA TYR A 103 -4.42 -8.05 1.03
C TYR A 103 -3.04 -8.69 1.08
N ARG A 104 -2.64 -9.27 2.22
CA ARG A 104 -1.31 -9.84 2.42
C ARG A 104 -1.14 -11.13 1.65
N VAL A 105 -0.01 -11.22 0.96
CA VAL A 105 0.33 -12.37 0.13
C VAL A 105 1.76 -12.81 0.39
N GLN A 106 2.01 -14.11 0.17
CA GLN A 106 3.37 -14.63 0.18
C GLN A 106 4.11 -14.26 -1.11
N PRO A 107 5.45 -14.13 -1.08
CA PRO A 107 6.23 -13.72 -2.25
C PRO A 107 6.04 -14.66 -3.45
N ASN A 108 5.89 -15.97 -3.20
CA ASN A 108 5.67 -16.99 -4.22
C ASN A 108 4.22 -17.03 -4.77
N GLU A 109 3.32 -16.20 -4.24
CA GLU A 109 1.91 -16.12 -4.66
C GLU A 109 1.59 -14.80 -5.35
N LEU A 110 2.58 -13.90 -5.53
CA LEU A 110 2.40 -12.57 -6.10
C LEU A 110 1.71 -12.60 -7.47
N GLU A 111 2.13 -13.51 -8.36
CA GLU A 111 1.53 -13.65 -9.69
C GLU A 111 0.03 -13.93 -9.59
N ARG A 112 -0.36 -14.96 -8.82
CA ARG A 112 -1.76 -15.33 -8.60
C ARG A 112 -2.55 -14.19 -7.96
N ALA A 113 -1.96 -13.50 -7.00
CA ALA A 113 -2.59 -12.39 -6.31
C ALA A 113 -2.85 -11.20 -7.23
N ILE A 114 -1.91 -10.89 -8.14
CA ILE A 114 -2.08 -9.83 -9.14
C ILE A 114 -3.26 -10.15 -10.06
N TYR A 115 -3.35 -11.38 -10.56
CA TYR A 115 -4.50 -11.80 -11.37
C TYR A 115 -5.82 -11.70 -10.60
N SER A 116 -5.85 -12.17 -9.36
CA SER A 116 -7.06 -12.08 -8.53
C SER A 116 -7.46 -10.63 -8.22
N ALA A 117 -6.51 -9.73 -7.96
CA ALA A 117 -6.79 -8.32 -7.77
C ALA A 117 -7.30 -7.66 -9.06
N TYR A 118 -6.78 -8.07 -10.22
CA TYR A 118 -7.27 -7.63 -11.52
C TYR A 118 -8.71 -8.10 -11.77
N GLU A 119 -9.07 -9.33 -11.42
CA GLU A 119 -10.46 -9.82 -11.51
C GLU A 119 -11.39 -8.98 -10.61
N ARG A 120 -10.99 -8.71 -9.36
CA ARG A 120 -11.75 -7.84 -8.44
C ARG A 120 -11.91 -6.41 -8.97
N GLN A 121 -10.90 -5.87 -9.65
CA GLN A 121 -10.96 -4.56 -10.30
C GLN A 121 -12.09 -4.50 -11.34
N ASN A 122 -12.26 -5.57 -12.12
CA ASN A 122 -13.19 -5.60 -13.26
C ASN A 122 -14.59 -6.13 -12.89
N ALA A 123 -14.72 -6.94 -11.84
CA ALA A 123 -16.00 -7.47 -11.36
C ALA A 123 -16.98 -6.38 -10.87
N ILE A 124 -16.49 -5.16 -10.61
CA ILE A 124 -17.30 -4.01 -10.18
C ILE A 124 -17.91 -3.26 -11.40
N GLN A 125 -17.50 -3.60 -12.63
CA GLN A 125 -17.97 -2.96 -13.87
C GLN A 125 -19.01 -3.77 -14.66
N SER A 126 -19.43 -4.94 -14.15
CA SER A 126 -20.43 -5.84 -14.75
C SER A 126 -21.73 -5.86 -13.93
#